data_AF-A0A2Z6Q2N7-F1
#
_entry.id   AF-A0A2Z6Q2N7-F1
#
_cell.length_a   1.000
_cell.length_b   1.000
_cell.length_c   1.000
_cell.angle_alpha   90.00
_cell.angle_beta   90.00
_cell.angle_gamma   90.00
#
_symmetry.space_group_name_H-M   'P 1'
#
loop_
_entity.id
_entity.type
_entity.pdbx_description
1 polymer ?
#
loop_
_entity_poly.entity_id
_entity_poly.type
_entity_poly.pdbx_seq_one_letter_code
_entity_poly.pdbx_strand_id
1 'polypeptide(L)'
;MKREEEVEVEKVRTDLKELQNVIGNQLAEQANQLFKKILEKRNFTEEEIKNLKRENNELKVKYNEFKAKHDELKLEHDEFKLEYNEWKLEHNELKLKFVKAEREKEVNRKCRYFVGKFLFKLSKKLNYDMLTLSDEYEYRNRQEVKKKIESQLGFVKMKADEFKQISDFRLSSNNDYFHSVEIQSTYDAQIMLSNMDFPKDMEYLRTPLNKALKALQTWDNEN
;
A
#
# COMPACT_ATOMS: atom_id res chain seq x y z
N MET A 1 -109.83 -62.76 -20.17
CA MET A 1 -108.75 -62.96 -21.15
C MET A 1 -108.38 -61.67 -21.88
N LYS A 2 -108.92 -61.30 -23.06
CA LYS A 2 -108.41 -60.13 -23.82
C LYS A 2 -108.37 -58.80 -23.04
N ARG A 3 -109.38 -58.52 -22.22
CA ARG A 3 -109.43 -57.30 -21.38
C ARG A 3 -108.47 -57.32 -20.18
N GLU A 4 -108.09 -58.50 -19.69
CA GLU A 4 -107.12 -58.63 -18.60
C GLU A 4 -105.70 -58.50 -19.12
N GLU A 5 -105.41 -59.06 -20.31
CA GLU A 5 -104.14 -58.90 -21.01
C GLU A 5 -103.85 -57.42 -21.37
N GLU A 6 -104.85 -56.66 -21.82
CA GLU A 6 -104.69 -55.22 -22.10
C GLU A 6 -104.38 -54.41 -20.82
N VAL A 7 -105.02 -54.74 -19.70
CA VAL A 7 -104.77 -54.08 -18.41
C VAL A 7 -103.36 -54.40 -17.90
N GLU A 8 -102.90 -55.64 -18.09
CA GLU A 8 -101.57 -56.08 -17.68
C GLU A 8 -100.46 -55.44 -18.54
N VAL A 9 -100.68 -55.31 -19.84
CA VAL A 9 -99.76 -54.61 -20.77
C VAL A 9 -99.66 -53.12 -20.43
N GLU A 10 -100.77 -52.45 -20.12
CA GLU A 10 -100.76 -51.02 -19.79
C GLU A 10 -100.07 -50.77 -18.43
N LYS A 11 -100.20 -51.71 -17.48
CA LYS A 11 -99.44 -51.69 -16.22
C LYS A 11 -97.93 -51.80 -16.46
N VAL A 12 -97.49 -52.80 -17.23
CA VAL A 12 -96.07 -52.97 -17.59
C VAL A 12 -95.51 -51.73 -18.29
N ARG A 13 -96.30 -51.11 -19.19
CA ARG A 13 -95.90 -49.89 -19.89
C ARG A 13 -95.73 -48.70 -18.94
N THR A 14 -96.57 -48.62 -17.91
CA THR A 14 -96.50 -47.59 -16.88
C THR A 14 -95.27 -47.80 -15.99
N ASP A 15 -95.06 -49.04 -15.53
CA ASP A 15 -93.88 -49.43 -14.74
C ASP A 15 -92.57 -49.14 -15.51
N LEU A 16 -92.52 -49.43 -16.82
CA LEU A 16 -91.37 -49.12 -17.68
C LEU A 16 -91.08 -47.62 -17.78
N LYS A 17 -92.12 -46.78 -17.91
CA LYS A 17 -91.96 -45.32 -17.93
C LYS A 17 -91.46 -44.80 -16.59
N GLU A 18 -91.97 -45.32 -15.48
CA GLU A 18 -91.50 -44.97 -14.14
C GLU A 18 -90.03 -45.36 -13.96
N LEU A 19 -89.65 -46.58 -14.34
CA LEU A 19 -88.26 -47.05 -14.30
C LEU A 19 -87.32 -46.18 -15.14
N GLN A 20 -87.72 -45.82 -16.36
CA GLN A 20 -86.94 -44.91 -17.22
C GLN A 20 -86.77 -43.53 -16.57
N ASN A 21 -87.82 -42.97 -15.96
CA ASN A 21 -87.74 -41.70 -15.24
C ASN A 21 -86.82 -41.79 -14.01
N VAL A 22 -86.93 -42.86 -13.21
CA VAL A 22 -86.09 -43.07 -12.02
C VAL A 22 -84.62 -43.20 -12.43
N ILE A 23 -84.31 -44.03 -13.43
CA ILE A 23 -82.95 -44.22 -13.92
C ILE A 23 -82.39 -42.92 -14.50
N GLY A 24 -83.18 -42.20 -15.31
CA GLY A 24 -82.78 -40.92 -15.90
C GLY A 24 -82.47 -39.86 -14.84
N ASN A 25 -83.32 -39.74 -13.82
CA ASN A 25 -83.13 -38.80 -12.72
C ASN A 25 -81.91 -39.15 -11.86
N GLN A 26 -81.72 -40.43 -11.52
CA GLN A 26 -80.56 -40.89 -10.74
C GLN A 26 -79.23 -40.66 -11.50
N LEU A 27 -79.19 -40.96 -12.80
CA LEU A 27 -78.02 -40.69 -13.64
C LEU A 27 -77.70 -39.20 -13.72
N ALA A 28 -78.72 -38.35 -13.91
CA ALA A 28 -78.55 -36.90 -13.93
C ALA A 28 -78.01 -36.37 -12.59
N GLU A 29 -78.52 -36.88 -11.47
CA GLU A 29 -78.09 -36.48 -10.15
C GLU A 29 -76.65 -36.89 -9.85
N GLN A 30 -76.27 -38.13 -10.19
CA GLN A 30 -74.88 -38.61 -10.08
C GLN A 30 -73.93 -37.80 -10.97
N ALA A 31 -74.32 -37.52 -12.22
CA ALA A 31 -73.54 -36.71 -13.14
C ALA A 31 -73.32 -35.29 -12.59
N ASN A 32 -74.37 -34.66 -12.04
CA ASN A 32 -74.27 -33.34 -11.42
C ASN A 32 -73.35 -33.33 -10.20
N GLN A 33 -73.41 -34.37 -9.35
CA GLN A 33 -72.51 -34.51 -8.21
C GLN A 33 -71.05 -34.66 -8.64
N LEU A 34 -70.78 -35.49 -9.66
CA LEU A 34 -69.43 -35.64 -10.22
C LEU A 34 -68.93 -34.35 -10.84
N PHE A 35 -69.77 -33.66 -11.62
CA PHE A 35 -69.42 -32.38 -12.23
C PHE A 35 -69.05 -31.34 -11.19
N LYS A 36 -69.83 -31.24 -10.11
CA LYS A 36 -69.54 -30.35 -8.97
C LYS A 36 -68.19 -30.66 -8.32
N LYS A 37 -67.90 -31.95 -8.06
CA LYS A 37 -66.60 -32.38 -7.50
C LYS A 37 -65.42 -32.06 -8.43
N ILE A 38 -65.59 -32.23 -9.74
CA ILE A 38 -64.57 -31.91 -10.74
C ILE A 38 -64.32 -30.40 -10.76
N LEU A 39 -65.38 -29.59 -10.75
CA LEU A 39 -65.29 -28.13 -10.74
C LEU A 39 -64.57 -27.62 -9.48
N GLU A 40 -64.92 -28.15 -8.30
CA GLU A 40 -64.26 -27.81 -7.04
C GLU A 40 -62.77 -28.14 -7.07
N LYS A 41 -62.39 -29.34 -7.53
CA LYS A 41 -60.98 -29.73 -7.69
C LYS A 41 -60.24 -28.83 -8.67
N ARG A 42 -60.86 -28.50 -9.80
CA ARG A 42 -60.28 -27.61 -10.81
C ARG A 42 -59.99 -26.23 -10.20
N ASN A 43 -60.97 -25.64 -9.51
CA ASN A 43 -60.81 -24.32 -8.89
C ASN A 43 -59.71 -24.34 -7.83
N PHE A 44 -59.62 -25.41 -7.03
CA PHE A 44 -58.54 -25.59 -6.06
C PHE A 44 -57.16 -25.62 -6.74
N THR A 45 -56.99 -26.43 -7.78
CA THR A 45 -55.72 -26.52 -8.53
C THR A 45 -55.37 -25.20 -9.22
N GLU A 46 -56.34 -24.46 -9.74
CA GLU A 46 -56.11 -23.14 -10.35
C GLU A 46 -55.57 -22.12 -9.32
N GLU A 47 -56.10 -22.09 -8.10
CA GLU A 47 -55.57 -21.24 -7.03
C GLU A 47 -54.19 -21.71 -6.54
N GLU A 48 -53.94 -23.02 -6.45
CA GLU A 48 -52.62 -23.54 -6.09
C GLU A 48 -51.54 -23.14 -7.12
N ILE A 49 -51.84 -23.27 -8.42
CA ILE A 49 -50.94 -22.83 -9.50
C ILE A 49 -50.68 -21.32 -9.40
N LYS A 50 -51.68 -20.52 -9.08
CA LYS A 50 -51.55 -19.07 -8.94
C LYS A 50 -50.68 -18.70 -7.74
N ASN A 51 -50.80 -19.41 -6.63
CA ASN A 51 -49.94 -19.24 -5.46
C ASN A 51 -48.50 -19.63 -5.76
N LEU A 52 -48.27 -20.80 -6.38
CA LEU A 52 -46.93 -21.24 -6.81
C LEU A 52 -46.27 -20.25 -7.78
N LYS A 53 -47.04 -19.66 -8.71
CA LYS A 53 -46.54 -18.60 -9.59
C LYS A 53 -46.11 -17.36 -8.82
N ARG A 54 -46.85 -16.97 -7.78
CA ARG A 54 -46.49 -15.84 -6.90
C ARG A 54 -45.20 -16.13 -6.14
N GLU A 55 -45.12 -17.28 -5.49
CA GLU A 55 -43.93 -17.71 -4.73
C GLU A 55 -42.69 -17.78 -5.63
N ASN A 56 -42.82 -18.33 -6.84
CA ASN A 56 -41.71 -18.40 -7.80
C ASN A 56 -41.23 -17.00 -8.23
N ASN A 57 -42.15 -16.04 -8.41
CA ASN A 57 -41.78 -14.66 -8.71
C ASN A 57 -41.05 -14.01 -7.53
N GLU A 58 -41.52 -14.22 -6.29
CA GLU A 58 -40.86 -13.72 -5.09
C GLU A 58 -39.45 -14.31 -4.92
N LEU A 59 -39.28 -15.62 -5.16
CA LEU A 59 -37.97 -16.27 -5.13
C LEU A 59 -37.03 -15.70 -6.20
N LYS A 60 -37.54 -15.41 -7.41
CA LYS A 60 -36.76 -14.81 -8.49
C LYS A 60 -36.28 -13.39 -8.12
N VAL A 61 -37.12 -12.60 -7.44
CA VAL A 61 -36.73 -11.28 -6.93
C VAL A 61 -35.63 -11.42 -5.88
N LYS A 62 -35.81 -12.29 -4.87
CA LYS A 62 -34.80 -12.54 -3.84
C LYS A 62 -33.46 -13.02 -4.42
N TYR A 63 -33.49 -13.87 -5.43
CA TYR A 63 -32.29 -14.33 -6.12
C TYR A 63 -31.54 -13.16 -6.79
N ASN A 64 -32.26 -12.28 -7.48
CA ASN A 64 -31.65 -11.12 -8.13
C ASN A 64 -31.06 -10.13 -7.11
N GLU A 65 -31.74 -9.92 -5.98
CA GLU A 65 -31.22 -9.10 -4.88
C GLU A 65 -29.93 -9.69 -4.29
N PHE A 66 -29.91 -11.00 -4.08
CA PHE A 66 -28.71 -11.68 -3.59
C PHE A 66 -27.54 -11.57 -4.57
N LYS A 67 -27.82 -11.73 -5.87
CA LYS A 67 -26.82 -11.56 -6.93
C LYS A 67 -26.26 -10.14 -6.95
N ALA A 68 -27.11 -9.13 -6.84
CA ALA A 68 -26.67 -7.74 -6.78
C ALA A 68 -25.75 -7.46 -5.58
N LYS A 69 -26.10 -7.97 -4.39
CA LYS A 69 -25.25 -7.86 -3.19
C LYS A 69 -23.91 -8.56 -3.34
N HIS A 70 -23.90 -9.73 -3.99
CA HIS A 70 -22.65 -10.43 -4.28
C HIS A 70 -21.74 -9.63 -5.21
N ASP A 71 -22.30 -9.02 -6.25
CA ASP A 71 -21.54 -8.19 -7.19
C ASP A 71 -21.02 -6.92 -6.52
N GLU A 72 -21.78 -6.31 -5.61
CA GLU A 72 -21.36 -5.17 -4.77
C GLU A 72 -20.18 -5.55 -3.85
N LEU A 73 -20.29 -6.66 -3.10
CA LEU A 73 -19.19 -7.14 -2.25
C LEU A 73 -17.91 -7.45 -3.04
N LYS A 74 -18.06 -7.92 -4.29
CA LYS A 74 -16.93 -8.18 -5.16
C LYS A 74 -16.23 -6.88 -5.57
N LEU A 75 -16.99 -5.83 -5.86
CA LEU A 75 -16.44 -4.51 -6.15
C LEU A 75 -15.71 -3.92 -4.94
N GLU A 76 -16.31 -3.98 -3.75
CA GLU A 76 -15.67 -3.53 -2.50
C GLU A 76 -14.33 -4.27 -2.26
N HIS A 77 -14.30 -5.59 -2.46
CA HIS A 77 -13.08 -6.37 -2.34
C HIS A 77 -11.99 -5.92 -3.33
N ASP A 78 -12.36 -5.63 -4.57
CA ASP A 78 -11.41 -5.17 -5.58
C ASP A 78 -10.90 -3.75 -5.27
N GLU A 79 -11.72 -2.87 -4.71
CA GLU A 79 -11.33 -1.55 -4.20
C GLU A 79 -10.32 -1.68 -3.03
N PHE A 80 -10.63 -2.50 -2.01
CA PHE A 80 -9.69 -2.75 -0.91
C PHE A 80 -8.34 -3.29 -1.39
N LYS A 81 -8.35 -4.13 -2.43
CA LYS A 81 -7.12 -4.68 -3.02
C LYS A 81 -6.30 -3.59 -3.71
N LEU A 82 -6.93 -2.60 -4.35
CA LEU A 82 -6.24 -1.45 -4.93
C LEU A 82 -5.61 -0.59 -3.84
N GLU A 83 -6.37 -0.22 -2.80
CA GLU A 83 -5.86 0.58 -1.67
C GLU A 83 -4.65 -0.09 -1.00
N TYR A 84 -4.70 -1.41 -0.79
CA TYR A 84 -3.56 -2.16 -0.24
C TYR A 84 -2.31 -2.06 -1.12
N ASN A 85 -2.46 -2.12 -2.44
CA ASN A 85 -1.33 -2.01 -3.36
C ASN A 85 -0.73 -0.60 -3.37
N GLU A 86 -1.56 0.44 -3.27
CA GLU A 86 -1.11 1.83 -3.13
C GLU A 86 -0.31 2.02 -1.84
N TRP A 87 -0.86 1.57 -0.70
CA TRP A 87 -0.17 1.62 0.59
C TRP A 87 1.19 0.90 0.54
N LYS A 88 1.25 -0.27 -0.11
CA LYS A 88 2.49 -1.03 -0.28
C LYS A 88 3.52 -0.27 -1.12
N LEU A 89 3.09 0.48 -2.14
CA LEU A 89 3.98 1.31 -2.96
C LEU A 89 4.55 2.46 -2.13
N GLU A 90 3.72 3.19 -1.40
CA GLU A 90 4.13 4.29 -0.52
C GLU A 90 5.13 3.83 0.55
N HIS A 91 4.87 2.67 1.17
CA HIS A 91 5.78 2.07 2.15
C HIS A 91 7.18 1.79 1.54
N ASN A 92 7.23 1.27 0.31
CA ASN A 92 8.49 1.00 -0.37
C ASN A 92 9.25 2.29 -0.71
N GLU A 93 8.55 3.34 -1.12
CA GLU A 93 9.17 4.65 -1.36
C GLU A 93 9.75 5.25 -0.08
N LEU A 94 9.02 5.19 1.03
CA LEU A 94 9.50 5.65 2.34
C LEU A 94 10.72 4.86 2.79
N LYS A 95 10.72 3.54 2.61
CA LYS A 95 11.88 2.69 2.92
C LYS A 95 13.11 3.09 2.11
N LEU A 96 12.94 3.40 0.82
CA LEU A 96 14.06 3.86 -0.02
C LEU A 96 14.58 5.23 0.43
N LYS A 97 13.68 6.18 0.75
CA LYS A 97 14.04 7.49 1.30
C LYS A 97 14.81 7.36 2.62
N PHE A 98 14.37 6.46 3.51
CA PHE A 98 15.05 6.18 4.78
C PHE A 98 16.46 5.63 4.55
N VAL A 99 16.62 4.65 3.67
CA VAL A 99 17.95 4.10 3.33
C VAL A 99 18.86 5.16 2.74
N LYS A 100 18.35 6.04 1.86
CA LYS A 100 19.12 7.16 1.31
C LYS A 100 19.59 8.11 2.43
N ALA A 101 18.66 8.51 3.32
CA ALA A 101 18.97 9.40 4.44
C ALA A 101 19.97 8.80 5.42
N GLU A 102 19.89 7.50 5.72
CA GLU A 102 20.86 6.82 6.60
C GLU A 102 22.26 6.76 5.96
N ARG A 103 22.36 6.51 4.64
CA ARG A 103 23.65 6.58 3.94
C ARG A 103 24.24 7.99 3.98
N GLU A 104 23.42 9.01 3.73
CA GLU A 104 23.85 10.41 3.82
C GLU A 104 24.31 10.78 5.22
N LYS A 105 23.57 10.38 6.27
CA LYS A 105 23.97 10.60 7.67
C LYS A 105 25.30 9.93 7.98
N GLU A 106 25.50 8.69 7.53
CA GLU A 106 26.75 7.97 7.76
C GLU A 106 27.92 8.63 7.06
N VAL A 107 27.78 9.02 5.79
CA VAL A 107 28.79 9.79 5.07
C VAL A 107 29.06 11.12 5.77
N ASN A 108 28.03 11.85 6.20
CA ASN A 108 28.18 13.11 6.95
C ASN A 108 28.91 12.90 8.28
N ARG A 109 28.61 11.83 9.02
CA ARG A 109 29.31 11.48 10.27
C ARG A 109 30.79 11.24 10.00
N LYS A 110 31.08 10.46 8.98
CA LYS A 110 32.44 10.13 8.58
C LYS A 110 33.21 11.36 8.06
N CYS A 111 32.60 12.17 7.19
CA CYS A 111 33.17 13.42 6.69
C CYS A 111 33.49 14.38 7.84
N ARG A 112 32.56 14.60 8.77
CA ARG A 112 32.78 15.46 9.95
C ARG A 112 33.99 15.01 10.77
N TYR A 113 34.10 13.72 11.02
CA TYR A 113 35.23 13.16 11.75
C TYR A 113 36.56 13.39 11.01
N PHE A 114 36.61 13.07 9.71
CA PHE A 114 37.80 13.27 8.89
C PHE A 114 38.21 14.76 8.80
N VAL A 115 37.25 15.64 8.53
CA VAL A 115 37.47 17.08 8.44
C VAL A 115 37.94 17.64 9.77
N GLY A 116 37.38 17.19 10.90
CA GLY A 116 37.85 17.57 12.23
C GLY A 116 39.35 17.31 12.41
N LYS A 117 39.82 16.11 12.04
CA LYS A 117 41.25 15.76 12.08
C LYS A 117 42.09 16.65 11.16
N PHE A 118 41.64 16.85 9.93
CA PHE A 118 42.31 17.72 8.97
C PHE A 118 42.46 19.16 9.49
N LEU A 119 41.37 19.74 9.97
CA LEU A 119 41.35 21.11 10.50
C LEU A 119 42.22 21.25 11.76
N PHE A 120 42.22 20.25 12.64
CA PHE A 120 43.10 20.24 13.81
C PHE A 120 44.59 20.25 13.42
N LYS A 121 45.00 19.36 12.49
CA LYS A 121 46.39 19.32 12.03
C LYS A 121 46.78 20.61 11.30
N LEU A 122 45.88 21.15 10.47
CA LEU A 122 46.06 22.44 9.79
C LEU A 122 46.21 23.58 10.80
N SER A 123 45.42 23.63 11.87
CA SER A 123 45.54 24.68 12.88
C SER A 123 46.91 24.64 13.57
N LYS A 124 47.42 23.44 13.90
CA LYS A 124 48.78 23.27 14.44
C LYS A 124 49.85 23.79 13.47
N LYS A 125 49.76 23.46 12.18
CA LYS A 125 50.70 23.95 11.15
C LYS A 125 50.65 25.47 10.99
N LEU A 126 49.49 26.08 11.21
CA LEU A 126 49.32 27.53 11.14
C LEU A 126 49.62 28.25 12.47
N ASN A 127 49.93 27.51 13.54
CA ASN A 127 50.04 28.02 14.91
C ASN A 127 48.77 28.73 15.40
N TYR A 128 47.60 28.20 15.04
CA TYR A 128 46.30 28.62 15.52
C TYR A 128 45.69 27.58 16.46
N ASP A 129 44.95 28.08 17.45
CA ASP A 129 43.96 27.26 18.11
C ASP A 129 42.83 26.88 17.12
N MET A 130 42.27 25.68 17.24
CA MET A 130 41.33 25.14 16.26
C MET A 130 40.04 25.96 16.18
N LEU A 131 39.51 26.41 17.32
CA LEU A 131 38.31 27.26 17.37
C LEU A 131 38.61 28.63 16.76
N THR A 132 39.80 29.16 17.07
CA THR A 132 40.27 30.45 16.52
C THR A 132 40.42 30.41 15.00
N LEU A 133 40.97 29.31 14.44
CA LEU A 133 41.08 29.13 12.99
C LEU A 133 39.69 29.12 12.31
N SER A 134 38.70 28.49 12.96
CA SER A 134 37.33 28.42 12.46
C SER A 134 36.68 29.80 12.40
N ASP A 135 36.71 30.51 13.53
CA ASP A 135 36.07 31.82 13.70
C ASP A 135 36.73 32.90 12.84
N GLU A 136 38.07 32.88 12.74
CA GLU A 136 38.80 33.86 11.93
C GLU A 136 38.59 33.65 10.42
N TYR A 137 38.43 32.40 9.98
CA TYR A 137 38.12 32.09 8.58
C TYR A 137 36.73 32.57 8.16
N GLU A 138 35.75 32.54 9.07
CA GLU A 138 34.36 32.92 8.77
C GLU A 138 34.09 34.42 8.96
N TYR A 139 34.55 35.03 10.06
CA TYR A 139 33.99 36.32 10.50
C TYR A 139 34.97 37.50 10.62
N ARG A 140 36.25 37.30 11.00
CA ARG A 140 37.12 38.42 11.42
C ARG A 140 38.22 38.85 10.46
N ASN A 141 39.07 37.93 9.98
CA ASN A 141 40.30 38.30 9.25
C ASN A 141 40.50 37.45 7.99
N ARG A 142 39.40 37.34 7.23
CA ARG A 142 39.19 36.35 6.18
C ARG A 142 40.32 36.30 5.14
N GLN A 143 40.86 37.45 4.72
CA GLN A 143 41.85 37.47 3.64
C GLN A 143 43.24 36.99 4.09
N GLU A 144 43.68 37.36 5.29
CA GLU A 144 45.00 36.97 5.79
C GLU A 144 45.04 35.47 6.12
N VAL A 145 44.04 34.98 6.86
CA VAL A 145 43.91 33.55 7.18
C VAL A 145 43.74 32.72 5.91
N LYS A 146 42.95 33.20 4.95
CA LYS A 146 42.81 32.53 3.65
C LYS A 146 44.15 32.42 2.92
N LYS A 147 44.94 33.51 2.84
CA LYS A 147 46.28 33.46 2.21
C LYS A 147 47.21 32.47 2.92
N LYS A 148 47.17 32.41 4.26
CA LYS A 148 47.95 31.44 5.05
C LYS A 148 47.52 30.00 4.76
N ILE A 149 46.20 29.73 4.74
CA ILE A 149 45.64 28.41 4.39
C ILE A 149 46.02 28.03 2.95
N GLU A 150 45.86 28.93 1.99
CA GLU A 150 46.24 28.72 0.58
C GLU A 150 47.73 28.45 0.43
N SER A 151 48.57 29.16 1.18
CA SER A 151 50.02 28.91 1.20
C SER A 151 50.34 27.53 1.76
N GLN A 152 49.66 27.09 2.82
CA GLN A 152 49.87 25.77 3.40
C GLN A 152 49.31 24.64 2.52
N LEU A 153 48.22 24.88 1.80
CA LEU A 153 47.56 23.86 0.96
C LEU A 153 47.92 23.96 -0.52
N GLY A 154 48.81 24.89 -0.89
CA GLY A 154 49.24 25.12 -2.26
C GLY A 154 49.90 23.88 -2.88
N PHE A 155 50.62 23.08 -2.09
CA PHE A 155 51.28 21.86 -2.57
C PHE A 155 50.30 20.75 -3.00
N VAL A 156 49.10 20.70 -2.41
CA VAL A 156 48.02 19.80 -2.85
C VAL A 156 47.08 20.43 -3.89
N LYS A 157 47.38 21.65 -4.32
CA LYS A 157 46.56 22.43 -5.28
C LYS A 157 45.09 22.51 -4.85
N MET A 158 44.83 22.66 -3.54
CA MET A 158 43.48 22.84 -3.03
C MET A 158 43.04 24.28 -3.25
N LYS A 159 41.89 24.46 -3.90
CA LYS A 159 41.29 25.77 -4.12
C LYS A 159 40.50 26.22 -2.89
N ALA A 160 40.24 27.52 -2.79
CA ALA A 160 39.51 28.08 -1.67
C ALA A 160 38.05 27.59 -1.55
N ASP A 161 37.38 27.36 -2.68
CA ASP A 161 36.02 26.80 -2.74
C ASP A 161 35.99 25.33 -2.33
N GLU A 162 36.98 24.55 -2.76
CA GLU A 162 37.19 23.17 -2.33
C GLU A 162 37.44 23.07 -0.82
N PHE A 163 38.31 23.93 -0.27
CA PHE A 163 38.52 24.02 1.17
C PHE A 163 37.23 24.40 1.90
N LYS A 164 36.50 25.39 1.37
CA LYS A 164 35.22 25.83 1.95
C LYS A 164 34.22 24.66 2.02
N GLN A 165 34.04 23.92 0.92
CA GLN A 165 33.12 22.78 0.83
C GLN A 165 33.36 21.74 1.93
N ILE A 166 34.62 21.40 2.23
CA ILE A 166 34.91 20.45 3.31
C ILE A 166 34.88 21.12 4.67
N SER A 167 35.23 22.40 4.78
CA SER A 167 35.20 23.13 6.04
C SER A 167 33.76 23.36 6.55
N ASP A 168 32.77 23.40 5.67
CA ASP A 168 31.36 23.52 6.07
C ASP A 168 30.86 22.30 6.86
N PHE A 169 31.60 21.17 6.84
CA PHE A 169 31.40 20.01 7.73
C PHE A 169 32.01 20.22 9.13
N ARG A 170 32.27 21.46 9.53
CA ARG A 170 32.70 21.78 10.89
C ARG A 170 31.71 21.22 11.92
N LEU A 171 32.25 20.88 13.08
CA LEU A 171 31.49 20.40 14.21
C LEU A 171 30.52 21.51 14.65
N SER A 172 29.23 21.37 14.35
CA SER A 172 28.20 22.19 14.98
C SER A 172 28.26 21.90 16.48
N SER A 173 28.86 22.83 17.22
CA SER A 173 28.97 22.90 18.68
C SER A 173 28.31 21.76 19.45
N ASN A 174 29.10 20.76 19.87
CA ASN A 174 28.91 20.02 21.12
C ASN A 174 30.19 19.24 21.42
N ASN A 175 30.63 19.32 22.68
CA ASN A 175 31.95 18.97 23.21
C ASN A 175 32.38 17.49 23.07
N ASP A 176 31.57 16.61 22.51
CA ASP A 176 31.78 15.16 22.68
C ASP A 176 32.82 14.52 21.74
N TYR A 177 33.30 15.23 20.71
CA TYR A 177 34.16 14.61 19.69
C TYR A 177 35.64 15.00 19.75
N PHE A 178 36.03 16.03 20.49
CA PHE A 178 37.40 16.53 20.51
C PHE A 178 38.42 15.48 20.97
N HIS A 179 38.05 14.58 21.90
CA HIS A 179 38.96 13.55 22.42
C HIS A 179 39.19 12.38 21.47
N SER A 180 38.30 12.17 20.48
CA SER A 180 38.41 11.03 19.55
C SER A 180 39.26 11.35 18.32
N VAL A 181 39.38 12.63 17.95
CA VAL A 181 40.06 13.09 16.72
C VAL A 181 41.57 12.82 16.73
N GLU A 182 42.18 12.77 17.92
CA GLU A 182 43.64 12.69 18.09
C GLU A 182 44.22 11.27 17.88
N ILE A 183 43.38 10.23 17.90
CA ILE A 183 43.84 8.83 18.03
C ILE A 183 43.93 8.08 16.68
N GLN A 184 43.21 8.52 15.64
CA GLN A 184 43.25 7.79 14.36
C GLN A 184 44.50 8.08 13.54
N SER A 185 45.09 7.05 12.96
CA SER A 185 46.20 7.17 12.02
C SER A 185 45.71 7.75 10.68
N THR A 186 46.62 8.25 9.85
CA THR A 186 46.24 8.69 8.49
C THR A 186 45.91 7.52 7.57
N TYR A 187 46.39 6.32 7.91
CA TYR A 187 45.97 5.08 7.29
C TYR A 187 44.48 4.78 7.56
N ASP A 188 44.02 4.96 8.80
CA ASP A 188 42.60 4.77 9.14
C ASP A 188 41.70 5.75 8.36
N ALA A 189 42.12 7.01 8.25
CA ALA A 189 41.44 8.03 7.46
C ALA A 189 41.37 7.67 5.95
N GLN A 190 42.45 7.09 5.41
CA GLN A 190 42.49 6.64 4.02
C GLN A 190 41.55 5.45 3.77
N ILE A 191 41.57 4.44 4.64
CA ILE A 191 40.65 3.30 4.57
C ILE A 191 39.21 3.80 4.65
N MET A 192 38.94 4.67 5.62
CA MET A 192 37.63 5.23 5.86
C MET A 192 37.09 5.97 4.63
N LEU A 193 37.88 6.84 4.00
CA LEU A 193 37.51 7.56 2.77
C LEU A 193 37.34 6.63 1.57
N SER A 194 38.20 5.62 1.44
CA SER A 194 38.15 4.66 0.33
C SER A 194 36.91 3.75 0.41
N ASN A 195 36.44 3.48 1.63
CA ASN A 195 35.24 2.69 1.91
C ASN A 195 33.96 3.54 2.02
N MET A 196 34.00 4.85 1.77
CA MET A 196 32.80 5.67 1.74
C MET A 196 32.02 5.48 0.43
N ASP A 197 30.80 4.98 0.56
CA ASP A 197 29.80 4.99 -0.51
C ASP A 197 29.14 6.38 -0.55
N PHE A 198 29.68 7.29 -1.34
CA PHE A 198 29.14 8.64 -1.49
C PHE A 198 27.82 8.61 -2.27
N PRO A 199 26.72 9.14 -1.69
CA PRO A 199 25.55 9.49 -2.46
C PRO A 199 25.91 10.38 -3.66
N LYS A 200 25.18 10.26 -4.78
CA LYS A 200 25.46 11.02 -6.01
C LYS A 200 25.51 12.54 -5.78
N ASP A 201 24.63 13.03 -4.91
CA ASP A 201 24.54 14.43 -4.49
C ASP A 201 25.70 14.88 -3.59
N MET A 202 26.53 13.97 -3.06
CA MET A 202 27.71 14.26 -2.25
C MET A 202 29.04 13.94 -2.97
N GLU A 203 29.01 13.47 -4.21
CA GLU A 203 30.20 13.04 -4.94
C GLU A 203 31.21 14.18 -5.15
N TYR A 204 30.74 15.43 -5.18
CA TYR A 204 31.58 16.63 -5.27
C TYR A 204 32.62 16.74 -4.12
N LEU A 205 32.36 16.11 -2.96
CA LEU A 205 33.25 16.11 -1.80
C LEU A 205 34.48 15.21 -1.98
N ARG A 206 34.44 14.24 -2.90
CA ARG A 206 35.52 13.26 -3.06
C ARG A 206 36.85 13.93 -3.41
N THR A 207 36.84 14.89 -4.31
CA THR A 207 38.04 15.63 -4.73
C THR A 207 38.69 16.43 -3.59
N PRO A 208 37.97 17.33 -2.88
CA PRO A 208 38.58 18.08 -1.79
C PRO A 208 38.99 17.19 -0.61
N LEU A 209 38.23 16.14 -0.28
CA LEU A 209 38.62 15.17 0.76
C LEU A 209 39.91 14.43 0.42
N ASN A 210 40.09 14.02 -0.84
CA ASN A 210 41.33 13.37 -1.27
C ASN A 210 42.55 14.33 -1.24
N LYS A 211 42.35 15.61 -1.53
CA LYS A 211 43.41 16.62 -1.38
C LYS A 211 43.77 16.85 0.09
N ALA A 212 42.76 16.91 0.97
CA ALA A 212 42.97 16.99 2.41
C ALA A 212 43.71 15.75 2.95
N LEU A 213 43.38 14.56 2.46
CA LEU A 213 44.07 13.32 2.84
C LEU A 213 45.55 13.34 2.44
N LYS A 214 45.85 13.80 1.23
CA LYS A 214 47.25 13.97 0.79
C LYS A 214 48.02 14.96 1.67
N ALA A 215 47.38 16.07 2.06
CA ALA A 215 48.00 17.03 2.96
C ALA A 215 48.30 16.42 4.34
N LEU A 216 47.35 15.66 4.90
CA LEU A 216 47.55 14.90 6.14
C LEU A 216 48.72 13.92 6.04
N GLN A 217 48.79 13.14 4.96
CA GLN A 217 49.88 12.18 4.73
C GLN A 217 51.24 12.86 4.68
N THR A 218 51.34 14.00 3.99
CA THR A 218 52.59 14.78 3.94
C THR A 218 52.98 15.27 5.33
N TRP A 219 52.05 15.86 6.08
CA TRP A 219 52.34 16.42 7.41
C TRP A 219 52.63 15.39 8.49
N ASP A 220 52.16 14.15 8.34
CA ASP A 220 52.49 13.07 9.26
C ASP A 220 53.89 12.50 9.01
N ASN A 221 54.42 12.62 7.79
CA ASN A 221 55.80 12.21 7.45
C ASN A 221 56.85 13.27 7.82
N GLU A 222 56.44 14.50 8.12
CA GLU A 222 57.32 15.62 8.48
C GLU A 222 57.65 15.68 9.99
N ASN A 223 56.93 14.91 10.81
CA ASN A 223 57.11 14.83 12.27
C ASN A 223 57.78 13.51 12.64
#